data_AF-A0AAU4Q2F7-F1
#
_entry.id   AF-A0AAU4Q2F7-F1
#
_cell.length_a   1.000
_cell.length_b   1.000
_cell.length_c   1.000
_cell.angle_alpha   90.00
_cell.angle_beta   90.00
_cell.angle_gamma   90.00
#
_symmetry.space_group_name_H-M   'P 1'
#
loop_
_entity.id
_entity.type
_entity.pdbx_description
1 polymer ?
#
loop_
_entity_poly.entity_id
_entity_poly.type
_entity_poly.pdbx_seq_one_letter_code
_entity_poly.pdbx_strand_id
1 'polypeptide(L)'
;MRLTPTERDRLLLFGAAELARARKGRGLRLNVPEATALIADTVCEAARDGKRLAEAIEAARSALGPEDVLPGVADVVTEVHVEAVFDDGSRLAVVSDPIGGGEGDAAPGALLPGPEHEDPRPELTLTVTNTATVPVSVTSHFHFFEVNPRLDFVRDKAYGMRLAVPAGSSVRFGPGETQDVGLLPIGGARVAIGFAGLVDGPLDAPGAREEALRRAAACGYLGAKTEEEGR
;
A
#
# COMPACT_ATOMS: atom_id res chain seq x y z
N MET A 1 -36.71 11.65 19.89
CA MET A 1 -36.06 10.60 19.05
C MET A 1 -35.14 9.77 19.93
N ARG A 2 -34.91 8.49 19.59
CA ARG A 2 -33.90 7.66 20.25
C ARG A 2 -32.66 7.61 19.38
N LEU A 3 -31.81 8.63 19.48
CA LEU A 3 -30.59 8.75 18.67
C LEU A 3 -29.50 7.81 19.20
N THR A 4 -28.99 6.98 18.30
CA THR A 4 -27.76 6.20 18.47
C THR A 4 -26.54 7.12 18.58
N PRO A 5 -25.39 6.63 19.10
CA PRO A 5 -24.15 7.41 19.14
C PRO A 5 -23.74 7.94 17.76
N THR A 6 -23.77 7.09 16.72
CA THR A 6 -23.42 7.47 15.35
C THR A 6 -24.33 8.57 14.79
N GLU A 7 -25.63 8.52 15.08
CA GLU A 7 -26.56 9.60 14.66
C GLU A 7 -26.28 10.91 15.38
N ARG A 8 -25.82 10.88 16.65
CA ARG A 8 -25.40 12.10 17.36
C ARG A 8 -24.12 12.67 16.77
N ASP A 9 -23.16 11.82 16.42
CA ASP A 9 -21.91 12.25 15.78
C ASP A 9 -22.19 12.86 14.41
N ARG A 10 -23.13 12.30 13.64
CA ARG A 10 -23.57 12.90 12.36
C ARG A 10 -24.23 14.27 12.55
N LEU A 11 -25.00 14.46 13.62
CA LEU A 11 -25.55 15.78 13.95
C LEU A 11 -24.45 16.78 14.37
N LEU A 12 -23.41 16.33 15.06
CA LEU A 12 -22.25 17.17 15.37
C LEU A 12 -21.49 17.57 14.11
N LEU A 13 -21.29 16.63 13.18
CA LEU A 13 -20.69 16.89 11.87
C LEU A 13 -21.50 17.93 11.10
N PHE A 14 -22.80 17.74 10.99
CA PHE A 14 -23.72 18.70 10.36
C PHE A 14 -23.61 20.08 11.01
N GLY A 15 -23.60 20.16 12.35
CA GLY A 15 -23.44 21.43 13.07
C GLY A 15 -22.12 22.14 12.76
N ALA A 16 -21.02 21.39 12.62
CA ALA A 16 -19.73 21.94 12.22
C ALA A 16 -19.74 22.42 10.76
N ALA A 17 -20.38 21.67 9.85
CA ALA A 17 -20.52 22.03 8.45
C ALA A 17 -21.39 23.28 8.25
N GLU A 18 -22.49 23.41 8.98
CA GLU A 18 -23.33 24.61 8.98
C GLU A 18 -22.57 25.85 9.47
N LEU A 19 -21.76 25.69 10.52
CA LEU A 19 -20.88 26.76 10.99
C LEU A 19 -19.87 27.17 9.89
N ALA A 20 -19.30 26.20 9.18
CA ALA A 20 -18.41 26.45 8.05
C ALA A 20 -19.12 27.17 6.89
N ARG A 21 -20.31 26.71 6.48
CA ARG A 21 -21.14 27.37 5.45
C ARG A 21 -21.48 28.80 5.84
N ALA A 22 -21.86 29.04 7.10
CA ALA A 22 -22.16 30.37 7.60
C ALA A 22 -20.93 31.30 7.60
N ARG A 23 -19.73 30.77 7.87
CA ARG A 23 -18.46 31.52 7.77
C ARG A 23 -18.11 31.83 6.31
N LYS A 24 -18.17 30.83 5.42
CA LYS A 24 -17.97 31.00 3.97
C LYS A 24 -18.92 32.02 3.37
N GLY A 25 -20.20 31.97 3.75
CA GLY A 25 -21.23 32.93 3.30
C GLY A 25 -20.97 34.38 3.71
N ARG A 26 -20.12 34.61 4.73
CA ARG A 26 -19.62 35.95 5.11
C ARG A 26 -18.31 36.34 4.41
N GLY A 27 -17.83 35.51 3.47
CA GLY A 27 -16.59 35.73 2.73
C GLY A 27 -15.31 35.32 3.48
N LEU A 28 -15.43 34.51 4.55
CA LEU A 28 -14.25 33.98 5.23
C LEU A 28 -13.71 32.76 4.49
N ARG A 29 -12.39 32.71 4.32
CA ARG A 29 -11.66 31.52 3.88
C ARG A 29 -11.64 30.49 5.01
N LEU A 30 -11.97 29.24 4.68
CA LEU A 30 -12.13 28.16 5.65
C LEU A 30 -10.78 27.61 6.14
N ASN A 31 -10.72 27.23 7.41
CA ASN A 31 -9.59 26.46 7.96
C ASN A 31 -9.80 24.93 7.80
N VAL A 32 -8.83 24.14 8.27
CA VAL A 32 -8.84 22.67 8.15
C VAL A 32 -10.13 22.03 8.72
N PRO A 33 -10.52 22.21 10.00
CA PRO A 33 -11.76 21.63 10.53
C PRO A 33 -13.03 22.03 9.75
N GLU A 34 -13.11 23.29 9.30
CA GLU A 34 -14.26 23.81 8.56
C GLU A 34 -14.38 23.19 7.17
N ALA A 35 -13.27 23.11 6.44
CA ALA A 35 -13.23 22.49 5.12
C ALA A 35 -13.57 20.99 5.22
N THR A 36 -12.94 20.27 6.16
CA THR A 36 -13.22 18.85 6.40
C THR A 36 -14.69 18.60 6.73
N ALA A 37 -15.29 19.39 7.63
CA ALA A 37 -16.70 19.24 8.01
C ALA A 37 -17.64 19.48 6.81
N LEU A 38 -17.41 20.54 6.04
CA LEU A 38 -18.24 20.88 4.88
C LEU A 38 -18.15 19.82 3.78
N ILE A 39 -16.95 19.31 3.48
CA ILE A 39 -16.74 18.24 2.50
C ILE A 39 -17.46 16.96 2.95
N ALA A 40 -17.27 16.54 4.20
CA ALA A 40 -17.88 15.32 4.73
C ALA A 40 -19.41 15.41 4.80
N ASP A 41 -19.95 16.56 5.17
CA ASP A 41 -21.39 16.80 5.20
C ASP A 41 -22.00 16.83 3.79
N THR A 42 -21.28 17.40 2.80
CA THR A 42 -21.71 17.34 1.39
C THR A 42 -21.92 15.90 0.91
N VAL A 43 -21.06 14.96 1.32
CA VAL A 43 -21.26 13.53 1.02
C VAL A 43 -22.51 12.99 1.72
N CYS A 44 -22.68 13.32 3.00
CA CYS A 44 -23.82 12.83 3.79
C CYS A 44 -25.16 13.29 3.20
N GLU A 45 -25.25 14.56 2.81
CA GLU A 45 -26.45 15.13 2.19
C GLU A 45 -26.68 14.58 0.79
N ALA A 46 -25.63 14.42 -0.02
CA ALA A 46 -25.72 13.76 -1.33
C ALA A 46 -26.22 12.31 -1.21
N ALA A 47 -25.74 11.55 -0.23
CA ALA A 47 -26.22 10.20 0.05
C ALA A 47 -27.70 10.23 0.48
N ARG A 48 -28.08 11.20 1.31
CA ARG A 48 -29.46 11.39 1.77
C ARG A 48 -30.42 11.76 0.64
N ASP A 49 -29.93 12.45 -0.39
CA ASP A 49 -30.65 12.77 -1.64
C ASP A 49 -30.79 11.58 -2.59
N GLY A 50 -30.28 10.39 -2.22
CA GLY A 50 -30.35 9.18 -3.05
C GLY A 50 -29.30 9.11 -4.17
N LYS A 51 -28.27 9.96 -4.12
CA LYS A 51 -27.16 9.89 -5.09
C LYS A 51 -26.30 8.66 -4.85
N ARG A 52 -25.64 8.16 -5.91
CA ARG A 52 -24.68 7.06 -5.79
C ARG A 52 -23.39 7.54 -5.13
N LEU A 53 -22.64 6.60 -4.54
CA LEU A 53 -21.35 6.89 -3.88
C LEU A 53 -20.41 7.74 -4.74
N ALA A 54 -20.25 7.39 -6.02
CA ALA A 54 -19.38 8.13 -6.94
C ALA A 54 -19.86 9.58 -7.14
N GLU A 55 -21.17 9.80 -7.26
CA GLU A 55 -21.76 11.14 -7.44
C GLU A 55 -21.64 11.98 -6.16
N ALA A 56 -21.74 11.35 -4.99
CA ALA A 56 -21.53 12.01 -3.71
C ALA A 56 -20.06 12.45 -3.52
N ILE A 57 -19.10 11.61 -3.91
CA ILE A 57 -17.67 11.95 -3.90
C ILE A 57 -17.38 13.11 -4.85
N GLU A 58 -17.92 13.08 -6.07
CA GLU A 58 -17.72 14.17 -7.04
C GLU A 58 -18.39 15.48 -6.60
N ALA A 59 -19.57 15.41 -5.95
CA ALA A 59 -20.19 16.58 -5.34
C ALA A 59 -19.32 17.18 -4.23
N ALA A 60 -18.69 16.34 -3.41
CA ALA A 60 -17.81 16.78 -2.34
C ALA A 60 -16.52 17.42 -2.86
N ARG A 61 -15.93 16.88 -3.93
CA ARG A 61 -14.79 17.51 -4.65
C ARG A 61 -15.11 18.86 -5.27
N SER A 62 -16.37 19.06 -5.65
CA SER A 62 -16.83 20.31 -6.24
C SER A 62 -17.29 21.34 -5.18
N ALA A 63 -17.24 21.01 -3.89
CA ALA A 63 -17.83 21.83 -2.83
C ALA A 63 -16.95 23.04 -2.45
N LEU A 64 -15.63 22.89 -2.56
CA LEU A 64 -14.64 23.90 -2.18
C LEU A 64 -13.53 23.99 -3.24
N GLY A 65 -13.14 25.21 -3.60
CA GLY A 65 -11.92 25.48 -4.36
C GLY A 65 -10.79 26.03 -3.49
N PRO A 66 -9.56 26.18 -4.03
CA PRO A 66 -8.41 26.75 -3.31
C PRO A 66 -8.66 28.18 -2.78
N GLU A 67 -9.49 28.95 -3.49
CA GLU A 67 -9.92 30.29 -3.08
C GLU A 67 -10.82 30.30 -1.85
N ASP A 68 -11.52 29.20 -1.56
CA ASP A 68 -12.46 29.10 -0.45
C ASP A 68 -11.80 28.78 0.89
N VAL A 69 -10.53 28.38 0.88
CA VAL A 69 -9.81 27.89 2.06
C VAL A 69 -8.56 28.71 2.33
N LEU A 70 -8.06 28.76 3.57
CA LEU A 70 -6.82 29.47 3.91
C LEU A 70 -5.60 28.84 3.19
N PRO A 71 -4.49 29.61 3.01
CA PRO A 71 -3.23 29.06 2.51
C PRO A 71 -2.79 27.81 3.29
N GLY A 72 -2.28 26.79 2.58
CA GLY A 72 -1.87 25.51 3.14
C GLY A 72 -2.99 24.54 3.55
N VAL A 73 -4.28 24.94 3.51
CA VAL A 73 -5.38 24.03 3.88
C VAL A 73 -5.55 22.91 2.86
N ALA A 74 -5.40 23.21 1.56
CA ALA A 74 -5.46 22.21 0.50
C ALA A 74 -4.37 21.14 0.64
N ASP A 75 -3.17 21.53 1.11
CA ASP A 75 -2.05 20.61 1.36
C ASP A 75 -2.25 19.73 2.59
N VAL A 76 -3.04 20.20 3.57
CA VAL A 76 -3.33 19.45 4.80
C VAL A 76 -4.54 18.54 4.63
N VAL A 77 -5.59 18.98 3.94
CA VAL A 77 -6.83 18.22 3.71
C VAL A 77 -6.71 17.43 2.41
N THR A 78 -5.80 16.47 2.38
CA THR A 78 -5.54 15.65 1.18
C THR A 78 -6.59 14.55 0.97
N GLU A 79 -7.22 14.09 2.05
CA GLU A 79 -8.34 13.16 2.00
C GLU A 79 -9.36 13.45 3.11
N VAL A 80 -10.64 13.25 2.80
CA VAL A 80 -11.73 13.27 3.79
C VAL A 80 -12.47 11.94 3.73
N HIS A 81 -12.54 11.27 4.88
CA HIS A 81 -13.23 9.98 5.02
C HIS A 81 -14.52 10.18 5.82
N VAL A 82 -15.64 9.70 5.29
CA VAL A 82 -16.94 9.79 5.98
C VAL A 82 -17.81 8.59 5.66
N GLU A 83 -18.43 8.02 6.69
CA GLU A 83 -19.46 7.00 6.50
C GLU A 83 -20.84 7.66 6.34
N ALA A 84 -21.45 7.47 5.18
CA ALA A 84 -22.77 7.98 4.84
C ALA A 84 -23.75 6.82 4.62
N VAL A 85 -25.04 7.05 4.91
CA VAL A 85 -26.11 6.06 4.70
C VAL A 85 -26.74 6.35 3.34
N PHE A 86 -26.49 5.45 2.39
CA PHE A 86 -27.09 5.45 1.06
C PHE A 86 -28.35 4.55 1.04
N ASP A 87 -29.06 4.54 -0.08
CA ASP A 87 -30.26 3.70 -0.27
C ASP A 87 -29.97 2.20 -0.11
N ASP A 88 -28.72 1.77 -0.32
CA ASP A 88 -28.26 0.40 -0.15
C ASP A 88 -27.47 0.16 1.15
N GLY A 89 -27.53 1.10 2.09
CA GLY A 89 -26.93 1.02 3.42
C GLY A 89 -25.72 1.93 3.63
N SER A 90 -25.03 1.72 4.75
CA SER A 90 -23.82 2.48 5.09
C SER A 90 -22.67 2.16 4.14
N ARG A 91 -21.99 3.20 3.64
CA ARG A 91 -20.75 3.09 2.88
C ARG A 91 -19.72 4.11 3.35
N LEU A 92 -18.45 3.71 3.32
CA LEU A 92 -17.33 4.63 3.48
C LEU A 92 -17.09 5.37 2.16
N ALA A 93 -17.20 6.69 2.20
CA ALA A 93 -16.75 7.56 1.13
C ALA A 93 -15.34 8.09 1.46
N VAL A 94 -14.44 7.95 0.50
CA VAL A 94 -13.08 8.48 0.55
C VAL A 94 -12.99 9.56 -0.53
N VAL A 95 -12.91 10.81 -0.11
CA VAL A 95 -12.78 11.96 -1.01
C VAL A 95 -11.32 12.36 -1.04
N SER A 96 -10.56 11.80 -2.00
CA SER A 96 -9.15 12.16 -2.22
C SER A 96 -9.04 13.44 -3.05
N ASP A 97 -8.07 14.28 -2.70
CA ASP A 97 -7.84 15.64 -3.24
C ASP A 97 -9.13 16.48 -3.33
N PRO A 98 -9.81 16.74 -2.19
CA PRO A 98 -11.14 17.32 -2.18
C PRO A 98 -11.19 18.82 -2.50
N ILE A 99 -10.06 19.53 -2.47
CA ILE A 99 -9.99 20.99 -2.69
C ILE A 99 -9.17 21.33 -3.95
N GLY A 100 -8.16 20.51 -4.28
CA GLY A 100 -7.19 20.80 -5.32
C GLY A 100 -6.23 21.95 -4.97
N GLY A 101 -5.18 22.11 -5.79
CA GLY A 101 -4.38 23.35 -5.83
C GLY A 101 -3.48 23.65 -4.62
N GLY A 102 -2.88 22.63 -3.99
CA GLY A 102 -1.92 22.81 -2.89
C GLY A 102 -0.67 23.64 -3.24
N GLU A 103 -0.02 24.18 -2.20
CA GLU A 103 1.19 25.01 -2.25
C GLU A 103 2.50 24.20 -2.36
N GLY A 104 2.44 22.86 -2.27
CA GLY A 104 3.57 21.98 -2.58
C GLY A 104 4.77 22.19 -1.64
N ASP A 105 5.93 22.60 -2.19
CA ASP A 105 7.16 22.80 -1.41
C ASP A 105 7.05 23.89 -0.33
N ALA A 106 6.05 24.78 -0.43
CA ALA A 106 5.76 25.80 0.58
C ALA A 106 4.71 25.36 1.61
N ALA A 107 4.16 24.15 1.47
CA ALA A 107 3.09 23.64 2.32
C ALA A 107 3.53 23.46 3.79
N PRO A 108 2.59 23.54 4.74
CA PRO A 108 2.85 23.17 6.13
C PRO A 108 3.38 21.72 6.23
N GLY A 109 4.61 21.57 6.70
CA GLY A 109 5.25 20.25 6.83
C GLY A 109 5.86 19.70 5.55
N ALA A 110 6.02 20.53 4.50
CA ALA A 110 6.72 20.15 3.28
C ALA A 110 8.11 19.55 3.58
N LEU A 111 8.40 18.41 2.95
CA LEU A 111 9.69 17.74 3.07
C LEU A 111 10.67 18.33 2.05
N LEU A 112 11.84 18.75 2.52
CA LEU A 112 12.95 19.15 1.66
C LEU A 112 13.87 17.93 1.49
N PRO A 113 13.78 17.19 0.38
CA PRO A 113 14.56 15.98 0.20
C PRO A 113 16.05 16.30 0.19
N GLY A 114 16.82 15.47 0.89
CA GLY A 114 18.27 15.44 0.79
C GLY A 114 18.74 14.80 -0.52
N PRO A 115 20.05 14.52 -0.66
CA PRO A 115 20.56 13.79 -1.82
C PRO A 115 19.87 12.42 -1.93
N GLU A 116 19.67 11.97 -3.17
CA GLU A 116 19.08 10.66 -3.44
C GLU A 116 19.92 9.55 -2.82
N HIS A 117 19.24 8.55 -2.26
CA HIS A 117 19.88 7.33 -1.79
C HIS A 117 19.98 6.33 -2.94
N GLU A 118 21.14 5.69 -3.10
CA GLU A 118 21.30 4.65 -4.11
C GLU A 118 20.49 3.40 -3.73
N ASP A 119 19.80 2.84 -4.72
CA ASP A 119 19.11 1.55 -4.55
C ASP A 119 20.09 0.40 -4.28
N PRO A 120 19.63 -0.67 -3.59
CA PRO A 120 20.47 -1.84 -3.34
C PRO A 120 20.96 -2.45 -4.66
N ARG A 121 22.28 -2.51 -4.83
CA ARG A 121 22.89 -3.09 -6.03
C ARG A 121 22.77 -4.62 -5.99
N PRO A 122 22.25 -5.27 -7.04
CA PRO A 122 22.20 -6.73 -7.08
C PRO A 122 23.59 -7.32 -7.25
N GLU A 123 23.86 -8.42 -6.54
CA GLU A 123 25.06 -9.25 -6.72
C GLU A 123 24.82 -10.42 -7.68
N LEU A 124 23.55 -10.80 -7.86
CA LEU A 124 23.11 -11.88 -8.73
C LEU A 124 21.80 -11.48 -9.41
N THR A 125 21.64 -11.82 -10.69
CA THR A 125 20.37 -11.71 -11.40
C THR A 125 19.87 -13.10 -11.76
N LEU A 126 18.60 -13.40 -11.48
CA LEU A 126 17.94 -14.64 -11.88
C LEU A 126 16.69 -14.32 -12.70
N THR A 127 16.51 -15.07 -13.79
CA THR A 127 15.25 -15.13 -14.51
C THR A 127 14.27 -16.01 -13.75
N VAL A 128 13.09 -15.49 -13.47
CA VAL A 128 12.06 -16.16 -12.65
C VAL A 128 10.73 -16.16 -13.41
N THR A 129 10.14 -17.34 -13.55
CA THR A 129 8.84 -17.53 -14.21
C THR A 129 7.78 -17.93 -13.20
N ASN A 130 6.66 -17.22 -13.15
CA ASN A 130 5.50 -17.63 -12.36
C ASN A 130 4.62 -18.61 -13.12
N THR A 131 4.65 -19.89 -12.73
CA THR A 131 3.84 -20.95 -13.35
C THR A 131 2.45 -21.09 -12.73
N ALA A 132 2.12 -20.32 -11.69
CA ALA A 132 0.80 -20.36 -11.06
C ALA A 132 -0.26 -19.64 -11.92
N THR A 133 -1.53 -20.02 -11.72
CA THR A 133 -2.69 -19.35 -12.33
C THR A 133 -3.06 -18.04 -11.62
N VAL A 134 -2.33 -17.70 -10.54
CA VAL A 134 -2.55 -16.52 -9.70
C VAL A 134 -1.26 -15.71 -9.58
N PRO A 135 -1.35 -14.40 -9.35
CA PRO A 135 -0.18 -13.57 -9.12
C PRO A 135 0.54 -13.95 -7.81
N VAL A 136 1.86 -13.86 -7.82
CA VAL A 136 2.72 -14.05 -6.65
C VAL A 136 3.48 -12.75 -6.40
N SER A 137 3.62 -12.34 -5.13
CA SER A 137 4.42 -11.17 -4.76
C SER A 137 5.42 -11.55 -3.68
N VAL A 138 6.68 -11.17 -3.86
CA VAL A 138 7.79 -11.49 -2.96
C VAL A 138 8.34 -10.19 -2.39
N THR A 139 8.43 -10.10 -1.06
CA THR A 139 8.90 -8.89 -0.37
C THR A 139 10.43 -8.83 -0.28
N SER A 140 10.95 -7.61 -0.11
CA SER A 140 12.39 -7.27 -0.08
C SER A 140 13.27 -8.15 0.81
N HIS A 141 12.74 -8.68 1.93
CA HIS A 141 13.50 -9.41 2.95
C HIS A 141 13.09 -10.88 3.09
N PHE A 142 12.28 -11.40 2.16
CA PHE A 142 11.97 -12.81 2.13
C PHE A 142 13.19 -13.62 1.63
N HIS A 143 13.49 -14.76 2.26
CA HIS A 143 14.54 -15.64 1.79
C HIS A 143 14.16 -16.23 0.42
N PHE A 144 14.81 -15.75 -0.65
CA PHE A 144 14.34 -15.93 -2.02
C PHE A 144 14.30 -17.41 -2.45
N PHE A 145 15.17 -18.24 -1.88
CA PHE A 145 15.14 -19.70 -2.03
C PHE A 145 13.79 -20.32 -1.63
N GLU A 146 13.12 -19.79 -0.60
CA GLU A 146 11.91 -20.35 0.02
C GLU A 146 10.62 -19.75 -0.54
N VAL A 147 10.68 -18.93 -1.59
CA VAL A 147 9.49 -18.34 -2.22
C VAL A 147 8.61 -19.42 -2.84
N ASN A 148 7.36 -19.07 -3.13
CA ASN A 148 6.31 -19.94 -3.64
C ASN A 148 6.86 -21.06 -4.58
N PRO A 149 6.53 -22.35 -4.33
CA PRO A 149 7.00 -23.49 -5.13
C PRO A 149 6.75 -23.38 -6.64
N ARG A 150 5.79 -22.54 -7.07
CA ARG A 150 5.40 -22.34 -8.47
C ARG A 150 6.20 -21.25 -9.19
N LEU A 151 7.07 -20.52 -8.49
CA LEU A 151 8.09 -19.70 -9.12
C LEU A 151 9.22 -20.62 -9.58
N ASP A 152 9.46 -20.67 -10.88
CA ASP A 152 10.49 -21.50 -11.50
C ASP A 152 11.73 -20.66 -11.79
N PHE A 153 12.86 -21.07 -11.21
CA PHE A 153 14.17 -20.44 -11.31
C PHE A 153 15.23 -21.37 -10.70
N VAL A 154 16.52 -21.08 -10.91
CA VAL A 154 17.62 -21.87 -10.35
C VAL A 154 17.72 -21.65 -8.84
N ARG A 155 17.01 -22.46 -8.04
CA ARG A 155 16.86 -22.24 -6.58
C ARG A 155 18.17 -22.31 -5.83
N ASP A 156 19.05 -23.21 -6.22
CA ASP A 156 20.38 -23.37 -5.64
C ASP A 156 21.15 -22.03 -5.55
N LYS A 157 21.03 -21.17 -6.59
CA LYS A 157 21.67 -19.85 -6.64
C LYS A 157 21.00 -18.81 -5.75
N ALA A 158 19.75 -19.02 -5.35
CA ALA A 158 19.00 -18.11 -4.48
C ALA A 158 19.15 -18.44 -2.99
N TYR A 159 19.88 -19.51 -2.64
CA TYR A 159 20.12 -19.87 -1.25
C TYR A 159 20.87 -18.77 -0.50
N GLY A 160 20.31 -18.34 0.63
CA GLY A 160 20.83 -17.26 1.46
C GLY A 160 20.73 -15.87 0.83
N MET A 161 19.89 -15.71 -0.21
CA MET A 161 19.68 -14.46 -0.93
C MET A 161 18.29 -13.86 -0.65
N ARG A 162 18.16 -12.55 -0.84
CA ARG A 162 16.89 -11.80 -0.82
C ARG A 162 16.84 -10.83 -2.00
N LEU A 163 15.67 -10.27 -2.30
CA LEU A 163 15.53 -9.29 -3.38
C LEU A 163 16.38 -8.04 -3.13
N ALA A 164 17.09 -7.60 -4.16
CA ALA A 164 17.84 -6.34 -4.20
C ALA A 164 16.91 -5.18 -4.59
N VAL A 165 15.96 -4.88 -3.71
CA VAL A 165 14.97 -3.81 -3.87
C VAL A 165 14.86 -3.01 -2.57
N PRO A 166 14.33 -1.77 -2.59
CA PRO A 166 14.16 -0.96 -1.38
C PRO A 166 13.44 -1.72 -0.25
N ALA A 167 13.86 -1.48 0.99
CA ALA A 167 13.26 -2.13 2.15
C ALA A 167 11.74 -1.83 2.22
N GLY A 168 10.94 -2.84 2.51
CA GLY A 168 9.48 -2.74 2.53
C GLY A 168 8.78 -2.87 1.17
N SER A 169 9.53 -2.81 0.06
CA SER A 169 8.97 -3.05 -1.28
C SER A 169 8.82 -4.54 -1.61
N SER A 170 8.23 -4.83 -2.78
CA SER A 170 8.03 -6.19 -3.29
C SER A 170 8.13 -6.24 -4.81
N VAL A 171 8.45 -7.41 -5.33
CA VAL A 171 8.37 -7.72 -6.77
C VAL A 171 7.16 -8.61 -7.00
N ARG A 172 6.31 -8.23 -7.95
CA ARG A 172 5.10 -8.96 -8.34
C ARG A 172 5.35 -9.70 -9.64
N PHE A 173 4.88 -10.95 -9.69
CA PHE A 173 4.84 -11.79 -10.87
C PHE A 173 3.38 -12.12 -11.18
N GLY A 174 2.87 -11.67 -12.32
CA GLY A 174 1.58 -12.08 -12.87
C GLY A 174 1.55 -13.57 -13.24
N PRO A 175 0.37 -14.16 -13.48
CA PRO A 175 0.25 -15.53 -13.95
C PRO A 175 0.98 -15.72 -15.29
N GLY A 176 1.93 -16.67 -15.36
CA GLY A 176 2.73 -16.94 -16.56
C GLY A 176 3.86 -15.95 -16.83
N GLU A 177 4.00 -14.89 -16.04
CA GLU A 177 5.00 -13.84 -16.25
C GLU A 177 6.42 -14.37 -15.99
N THR A 178 7.35 -13.97 -16.85
CA THR A 178 8.79 -14.19 -16.67
C THR A 178 9.49 -12.85 -16.58
N GLN A 179 10.29 -12.65 -15.53
CA GLN A 179 11.10 -11.44 -15.38
C GLN A 179 12.43 -11.75 -14.70
N ASP A 180 13.42 -10.89 -14.96
CA ASP A 180 14.70 -10.92 -14.28
C ASP A 180 14.61 -10.16 -12.95
N VAL A 181 15.12 -10.76 -11.88
CA VAL A 181 15.19 -10.14 -10.56
C VAL A 181 16.61 -10.10 -10.04
N GLY A 182 16.95 -8.95 -9.46
CA GLY A 182 18.19 -8.76 -8.73
C GLY A 182 18.09 -9.32 -7.32
N LEU A 183 19.13 -10.03 -6.89
CA LEU A 183 19.27 -10.62 -5.57
C LEU A 183 20.56 -10.16 -4.91
N LEU A 184 20.55 -10.11 -3.58
CA LEU A 184 21.72 -9.86 -2.76
C LEU A 184 21.72 -10.76 -1.51
N PRO A 185 22.88 -11.01 -0.89
CA PRO A 185 22.98 -11.89 0.26
C PRO A 185 22.21 -11.36 1.48
N ILE A 186 21.57 -12.27 2.22
CA ILE A 186 21.10 -11.96 3.56
C ILE A 186 22.32 -11.57 4.41
N GLY A 187 22.23 -10.43 5.10
CA GLY A 187 23.29 -9.91 5.97
C GLY A 187 23.20 -10.41 7.41
N GLY A 188 23.92 -9.76 8.33
CA GLY A 188 23.91 -10.08 9.75
C GLY A 188 24.45 -11.48 10.05
N ALA A 189 23.85 -12.17 11.02
CA ALA A 189 24.27 -13.52 11.43
C ALA A 189 23.87 -14.62 10.43
N ARG A 190 23.20 -14.27 9.33
CA ARG A 190 22.79 -15.21 8.27
C ARG A 190 22.02 -16.42 8.80
N VAL A 191 21.02 -16.15 9.65
CA VAL A 191 20.10 -17.15 10.20
C VAL A 191 18.71 -16.93 9.59
N ALA A 192 18.16 -17.95 8.92
CA ALA A 192 16.84 -17.94 8.31
C ALA A 192 15.87 -18.80 9.12
N ILE A 193 14.86 -18.19 9.74
CA ILE A 193 13.86 -18.86 10.59
C ILE A 193 12.46 -18.51 10.08
N GLY A 194 11.57 -19.49 9.97
CA GLY A 194 10.22 -19.31 9.47
C GLY A 194 10.17 -19.52 7.97
N PHE A 195 9.77 -18.50 7.19
CA PHE A 195 9.55 -18.60 5.74
C PHE A 195 8.71 -19.84 5.34
N ALA A 196 9.32 -20.83 4.71
CA ALA A 196 8.69 -22.11 4.37
C ALA A 196 9.23 -23.29 5.20
N GLY A 197 10.08 -23.02 6.18
CA GLY A 197 10.71 -24.01 7.06
C GLY A 197 11.76 -24.88 6.36
N LEU A 198 12.28 -24.45 5.21
CA LEU A 198 13.25 -25.25 4.45
C LEU A 198 14.64 -25.21 5.08
N VAL A 199 14.98 -24.12 5.77
CA VAL A 199 16.25 -23.98 6.51
C VAL A 199 16.04 -24.03 8.03
N ASP A 200 15.23 -23.11 8.58
CA ASP A 200 14.98 -22.97 10.03
C ASP A 200 16.25 -22.97 10.90
N GLY A 201 17.26 -22.22 10.49
CA GLY A 201 18.55 -22.16 11.17
C GLY A 201 19.62 -21.32 10.46
N PRO A 202 20.89 -21.45 10.88
CA PRO A 202 22.02 -20.78 10.25
C PRO A 202 22.21 -21.26 8.80
N LEU A 203 22.27 -20.32 7.85
CA LEU A 203 22.44 -20.60 6.42
C LEU A 203 23.80 -21.24 6.11
N ASP A 204 24.83 -20.86 6.87
CA ASP A 204 26.21 -21.29 6.61
C ASP A 204 26.63 -22.51 7.48
N ALA A 205 25.67 -23.19 8.13
CA ALA A 205 25.96 -24.41 8.88
C ALA A 205 26.34 -25.57 7.94
N PRO A 206 27.28 -26.46 8.32
CA PRO A 206 27.68 -27.59 7.47
C PRO A 206 26.48 -28.45 7.07
N GLY A 207 26.28 -28.66 5.76
CA GLY A 207 25.18 -29.48 5.23
C GLY A 207 23.82 -28.78 5.14
N ALA A 208 23.70 -27.52 5.60
CA ALA A 208 22.41 -26.82 5.65
C ALA A 208 21.83 -26.53 4.26
N ARG A 209 22.69 -26.19 3.30
CA ARG A 209 22.30 -25.90 1.92
C ARG A 209 21.80 -27.15 1.21
N GLU A 210 22.55 -28.25 1.32
CA GLU A 210 22.20 -29.54 0.73
C GLU A 210 20.89 -30.09 1.31
N GLU A 211 20.71 -29.98 2.63
CA GLU A 211 19.48 -30.38 3.30
C GLU A 211 18.27 -29.54 2.88
N ALA A 212 18.45 -28.22 2.76
CA ALA A 212 17.39 -27.31 2.32
C ALA A 212 16.97 -27.60 0.86
N LEU A 213 17.91 -27.87 -0.04
CA LEU A 213 17.64 -28.28 -1.42
C LEU A 213 16.89 -29.61 -1.48
N ARG A 214 17.31 -30.59 -0.67
CA ARG A 214 16.63 -31.89 -0.57
C ARG A 214 15.18 -31.72 -0.11
N ARG A 215 14.92 -30.88 0.90
CA ARG A 215 13.56 -30.55 1.36
C ARG A 215 12.76 -29.83 0.30
N ALA A 216 13.33 -28.83 -0.37
CA ALA A 216 12.68 -28.09 -1.45
C ALA A 216 12.24 -29.03 -2.58
N ALA A 217 13.13 -29.93 -3.02
CA ALA A 217 12.82 -30.92 -4.04
C ALA A 217 11.71 -31.90 -3.58
N ALA A 218 11.78 -32.39 -2.35
CA ALA A 218 10.76 -33.28 -1.77
C ALA A 218 9.38 -32.60 -1.65
N CYS A 219 9.35 -31.29 -1.41
CA CYS A 219 8.13 -30.50 -1.34
C CYS A 219 7.66 -29.96 -2.71
N GLY A 220 8.31 -30.34 -3.81
CA GLY A 220 7.88 -29.98 -5.16
C GLY A 220 8.17 -28.52 -5.55
N TYR A 221 9.19 -27.90 -4.96
CA TYR A 221 9.66 -26.59 -5.39
C TYR A 221 10.33 -26.69 -6.77
N LEU A 222 9.84 -25.92 -7.74
CA LEU A 222 10.41 -25.91 -9.10
C LEU A 222 11.85 -25.38 -9.08
N GLY A 223 12.72 -25.94 -9.93
CA GLY A 223 14.13 -25.53 -10.00
C GLY A 223 15.00 -25.89 -8.78
N ALA A 224 14.53 -26.77 -7.89
CA ALA A 224 15.28 -27.29 -6.74
C ALA A 224 16.19 -28.50 -7.08
N LYS A 225 16.20 -28.99 -8.32
CA LYS A 225 17.03 -30.13 -8.74
C LYS A 225 18.43 -29.66 -9.16
N THR A 226 19.46 -30.35 -8.67
CA THR A 226 20.86 -30.18 -9.10
C THR A 226 21.05 -30.86 -10.47
N GLU A 227 21.77 -30.25 -11.40
CA GLU A 227 21.97 -30.71 -12.80
C GLU A 227 22.73 -32.06 -12.98
N GLU A 228 22.80 -32.95 -11.98
CA GLU A 228 23.57 -34.20 -12.08
C GLU A 228 22.81 -35.42 -12.63
N GLU A 229 21.51 -35.33 -12.92
CA GLU A 229 20.73 -36.46 -13.50
C GLU A 229 20.55 -36.38 -15.04
N GLY A 230 21.43 -35.65 -15.72
CA GLY A 230 21.39 -35.45 -17.18
C GLY A 230 22.64 -35.90 -17.91
N ARG A 231 22.96 -37.20 -17.90
CA ARG A 231 23.85 -37.84 -18.89
C ARG A 231 23.50 -39.30 -19.11
#